data_AF-A0A3D0LDN0-F1
#
_entry.id   AF-A0A3D0LDN0-F1
#
_cell.length_a   1.000
_cell.length_b   1.000
_cell.length_c   1.000
_cell.angle_alpha   90.00
_cell.angle_beta   90.00
_cell.angle_gamma   90.00
#
_symmetry.space_group_name_H-M   'P 1'
#
loop_
_entity.id
_entity.type
_entity.pdbx_description
1 polymer ?
#
loop_
_entity_poly.entity_id
_entity_poly.type
_entity_poly.pdbx_seq_one_letter_code
_entity_poly.pdbx_strand_id
1 'polypeptide(L)'
;EYYHEGKEDQCFVCSIEKASVIEEELKMCGYFCIITSAEMTAKEALDLYKSRDASEKLFKADKSFLGNRSLRVYTGESLEGKMLIAFVALIIRNRMYTKLKDAEEELLEKPNYMNVPASIRELEKIELIRQADGVYRLDHAVTATQKTILKAFGIDANYVKKKAREISDQLNPKILKVRI
;
A
#
# COMPACT_ATOMS: atom_id res chain seq x y z
N GLU A 1 -31.59 -2.12 -26.53
CA GLU A 1 -32.70 -1.67 -27.36
C GLU A 1 -33.17 -0.30 -26.95
N TYR A 2 -33.41 0.53 -27.96
CA TYR A 2 -34.03 1.83 -27.79
C TYR A 2 -35.47 1.74 -28.29
N TYR A 3 -36.41 2.24 -27.50
CA TYR A 3 -37.76 2.51 -27.96
C TYR A 3 -37.69 3.64 -28.98
N HIS A 4 -38.28 3.45 -30.16
CA HIS A 4 -38.33 4.46 -31.23
C HIS A 4 -36.94 4.98 -31.65
N GLU A 5 -36.00 4.06 -31.87
CA GLU A 5 -34.64 4.38 -32.33
C GLU A 5 -34.68 5.27 -33.59
N GLY A 6 -34.10 6.47 -33.51
CA GLY A 6 -34.07 7.44 -34.61
C GLY A 6 -35.21 8.48 -34.64
N LYS A 7 -36.10 8.53 -33.63
CA LYS A 7 -37.11 9.59 -33.46
C LYS A 7 -36.81 10.49 -32.25
N GLU A 8 -37.50 11.64 -32.16
CA GLU A 8 -37.36 12.57 -31.01
C GLU A 8 -37.73 11.93 -29.67
N ASP A 9 -38.59 10.91 -29.65
CA ASP A 9 -39.02 10.17 -28.47
C ASP A 9 -38.16 8.93 -28.18
N GLN A 10 -36.94 8.87 -28.73
CA GLN A 10 -36.00 7.78 -28.48
C GLN A 10 -35.68 7.64 -26.99
N CYS A 11 -35.93 6.46 -26.42
CA CYS A 11 -35.64 6.15 -25.03
C CYS A 11 -34.91 4.81 -24.90
N PHE A 12 -33.83 4.75 -24.11
CA PHE A 12 -33.15 3.49 -23.83
C PHE A 12 -34.03 2.60 -22.93
N VAL A 13 -34.36 1.40 -23.42
CA VAL A 13 -35.25 0.47 -22.69
C VAL A 13 -34.44 -0.52 -21.86
N CYS A 14 -33.50 -1.21 -22.51
CA CYS A 14 -32.67 -2.22 -21.86
C CYS A 14 -31.40 -2.50 -22.69
N SER A 15 -30.37 -3.03 -22.06
CA SER A 15 -29.20 -3.58 -22.75
C SER A 15 -29.44 -5.06 -23.04
N ILE A 16 -29.22 -5.48 -24.29
CA ILE A 16 -29.24 -6.89 -24.70
C ILE A 16 -27.81 -7.31 -25.00
N GLU A 17 -27.47 -8.51 -24.56
CA GLU A 17 -26.18 -9.13 -24.83
C GLU A 17 -25.98 -9.37 -26.33
N LYS A 18 -24.85 -8.91 -26.88
CA LYS A 18 -24.47 -9.20 -28.27
C LYS A 18 -23.82 -10.57 -28.37
N ALA A 19 -24.64 -11.62 -28.30
CA ALA A 19 -24.19 -13.01 -28.27
C ALA A 19 -23.21 -13.35 -29.41
N SER A 20 -23.46 -12.85 -30.64
CA SER A 20 -22.57 -13.09 -31.79
C SER A 20 -21.16 -12.54 -31.61
N VAL A 21 -21.04 -11.34 -31.03
CA VAL A 21 -19.76 -10.70 -30.74
C VAL A 21 -19.03 -11.47 -29.64
N ILE A 22 -19.78 -11.95 -28.64
CA ILE A 22 -19.21 -12.75 -27.54
C ILE A 22 -18.70 -14.09 -28.05
N GLU A 23 -19.42 -14.76 -28.95
CA GLU A 23 -18.95 -15.99 -29.58
C GLU A 23 -17.71 -15.78 -30.47
N GLU A 24 -17.64 -14.67 -31.21
CA GLU A 24 -16.43 -14.32 -31.98
C GLU A 24 -15.22 -14.06 -31.07
N GLU A 25 -15.41 -13.34 -29.97
CA GLU A 25 -14.35 -13.10 -28.97
C GLU A 25 -13.94 -14.41 -28.26
N LEU A 26 -14.90 -15.29 -27.93
CA LEU A 26 -14.61 -16.60 -27.35
C LEU A 26 -13.76 -17.48 -28.27
N LYS A 27 -13.94 -17.39 -29.60
CA LYS A 27 -13.07 -18.10 -30.57
C LYS A 27 -11.63 -17.62 -30.55
N MET A 28 -11.40 -16.37 -30.16
CA MET A 28 -10.07 -15.77 -30.05
C MET A 28 -9.44 -15.98 -28.67
N CYS A 29 -10.19 -16.53 -27.71
CA CYS A 29 -9.68 -16.78 -26.36
C CYS A 29 -8.66 -17.93 -26.38
N GLY A 30 -7.45 -17.65 -25.90
CA GLY A 30 -6.43 -18.67 -25.69
C GLY A 30 -6.78 -19.61 -24.53
N TYR A 31 -6.26 -20.83 -24.57
CA TYR A 31 -6.35 -21.76 -23.45
C TYR A 31 -5.16 -21.58 -22.50
N PHE A 32 -5.41 -21.70 -21.19
CA PHE A 32 -4.35 -21.81 -20.20
C PHE A 32 -4.49 -23.14 -19.47
N CYS A 33 -3.36 -23.77 -19.13
CA CYS A 33 -3.33 -24.98 -18.31
C CYS A 33 -2.39 -24.77 -17.12
N ILE A 34 -2.73 -25.37 -15.98
CA ILE A 34 -1.87 -25.42 -14.80
C ILE A 34 -1.38 -26.85 -14.66
N ILE A 35 -0.06 -27.03 -14.67
CA ILE A 35 0.59 -28.33 -14.46
C ILE A 35 1.22 -28.29 -13.07
N THR A 36 0.86 -29.25 -12.21
CA THR A 36 1.37 -29.38 -10.85
C THR A 36 1.78 -30.84 -10.59
N SER A 37 2.86 -31.04 -9.85
CA SER A 37 3.31 -32.36 -9.39
C SER A 37 2.69 -32.77 -8.06
N ALA A 38 1.97 -31.86 -7.39
CA ALA A 38 1.35 -32.10 -6.10
C ALA A 38 -0.12 -32.50 -6.26
N GLU A 39 -0.56 -33.46 -5.44
CA GLU A 39 -1.95 -33.91 -5.40
C GLU A 39 -2.83 -32.84 -4.75
N MET A 40 -3.74 -32.26 -5.54
CA MET A 40 -4.64 -31.19 -5.10
C MET A 40 -5.84 -31.08 -6.05
N THR A 41 -6.91 -30.43 -5.60
CA THR A 41 -8.05 -30.13 -6.44
C THR A 41 -7.73 -29.04 -7.47
N ALA A 42 -8.48 -29.00 -8.57
CA ALA A 42 -8.33 -27.95 -9.59
C ALA A 42 -8.53 -26.54 -9.01
N LYS A 43 -9.39 -26.39 -8.00
CA LYS A 43 -9.62 -25.13 -7.30
C LYS A 43 -8.39 -24.70 -6.50
N GLU A 44 -7.81 -25.60 -5.73
CA GLU A 44 -6.59 -25.33 -4.96
C GLU A 44 -5.41 -24.99 -5.87
N ALA A 45 -5.25 -25.71 -6.98
CA ALA A 45 -4.22 -25.41 -7.98
C ALA A 45 -4.40 -24.00 -8.57
N LEU A 46 -5.64 -23.60 -8.86
CA LEU A 46 -5.96 -22.27 -9.36
C LEU A 46 -5.69 -21.18 -8.30
N ASP A 47 -6.08 -21.41 -7.05
CA ASP A 47 -5.87 -20.46 -5.96
C ASP A 47 -4.38 -20.28 -5.65
N LEU A 48 -3.61 -21.38 -5.64
CA LEU A 48 -2.16 -21.35 -5.50
C LEU A 48 -1.49 -20.61 -6.67
N TYR A 49 -1.92 -20.86 -7.91
CA TYR A 49 -1.42 -20.12 -9.07
C TYR A 49 -1.74 -18.61 -8.97
N LYS A 50 -2.96 -18.25 -8.55
CA LYS A 50 -3.34 -16.85 -8.33
C LYS A 50 -2.53 -16.18 -7.21
N SER A 51 -2.09 -16.93 -6.20
CA SER A 51 -1.17 -16.40 -5.19
C SER A 51 0.19 -15.97 -5.78
N ARG A 52 0.63 -16.60 -6.88
CA ARG A 52 1.83 -16.19 -7.62
C ARG A 52 1.65 -14.82 -8.27
N ASP A 53 0.49 -14.55 -8.84
CA ASP A 53 0.15 -13.24 -9.42
C ASP A 53 0.18 -12.12 -8.36
N ALA A 54 -0.20 -12.42 -7.11
CA ALA A 54 -0.02 -11.46 -6.02
C ALA A 54 1.46 -11.11 -5.80
N SER A 55 2.35 -12.10 -5.83
CA SER A 55 3.80 -11.88 -5.75
C SER A 55 4.32 -11.09 -6.96
N GLU A 56 3.90 -11.42 -8.18
CA GLU A 56 4.29 -10.68 -9.39
C GLU A 56 3.81 -9.23 -9.37
N LYS A 57 2.57 -8.97 -8.92
CA LYS A 57 2.04 -7.62 -8.72
C LYS A 57 2.86 -6.85 -7.69
N LEU A 58 3.31 -7.50 -6.63
CA LEU A 58 4.19 -6.89 -5.63
C LEU A 58 5.57 -6.52 -6.20
N PHE A 59 6.21 -7.40 -6.97
CA PHE A 59 7.47 -7.08 -7.65
C PHE A 59 7.31 -6.06 -8.77
N LYS A 60 6.15 -6.01 -9.43
CA LYS A 60 5.83 -4.95 -10.39
C LYS A 60 5.66 -3.61 -9.67
N ALA A 61 4.99 -3.62 -8.52
CA ALA A 61 4.84 -2.46 -7.66
C ALA A 61 6.21 -1.95 -7.16
N ASP A 62 7.16 -2.82 -6.82
CA ASP A 62 8.55 -2.46 -6.46
C ASP A 62 9.21 -1.53 -7.50
N LYS A 63 9.13 -1.91 -8.78
CA LYS A 63 9.73 -1.14 -9.87
C LYS A 63 9.20 0.29 -9.95
N SER A 64 7.92 0.48 -9.66
CA SER A 64 7.25 1.77 -9.72
C SER A 64 7.36 2.58 -8.42
N PHE A 65 7.13 1.95 -7.26
CA PHE A 65 7.08 2.65 -5.97
C PHE A 65 8.44 2.85 -5.33
N LEU A 66 9.33 1.85 -5.40
CA LEU A 66 10.66 1.91 -4.79
C LEU A 66 11.74 2.40 -5.77
N GLY A 67 11.34 2.84 -6.97
CA GLY A 67 12.25 3.37 -7.98
C GLY A 67 13.22 2.33 -8.54
N ASN A 68 12.93 1.04 -8.34
CA ASN A 68 13.83 -0.06 -8.70
C ASN A 68 13.75 -0.46 -10.18
N ARG A 69 13.13 0.37 -11.03
CA ARG A 69 13.03 0.16 -12.48
C ARG A 69 14.40 0.03 -13.15
N SER A 70 15.41 0.71 -12.62
CA SER A 70 16.78 0.64 -13.12
C SER A 70 17.75 0.34 -11.98
N LEU A 71 18.68 -0.58 -12.21
CA LEU A 71 19.65 -1.00 -11.20
C LEU A 71 20.65 0.12 -10.88
N ARG A 72 21.22 0.78 -11.90
CA ARG A 72 22.18 1.91 -11.78
C ARG A 72 23.28 1.66 -10.73
N VAL A 73 23.87 0.47 -10.74
CA VAL A 73 24.98 0.06 -9.87
C VAL A 73 26.10 -0.52 -10.72
N TYR A 74 27.34 -0.35 -10.28
CA TYR A 74 28.55 -0.72 -11.04
C TYR A 74 29.06 -2.13 -10.73
N THR A 75 28.75 -2.70 -9.56
CA THR A 75 29.25 -4.01 -9.11
C THR A 75 28.11 -4.96 -8.75
N GLY A 76 28.40 -6.27 -8.83
CA GLY A 76 27.45 -7.32 -8.41
C GLY A 76 27.09 -7.24 -6.93
N GLU A 77 28.06 -6.97 -6.05
CA GLU A 77 27.81 -6.79 -4.61
C GLU A 77 26.85 -5.63 -4.32
N SER A 78 27.00 -4.51 -5.04
CA SER A 78 26.08 -3.36 -4.91
C SER A 78 24.68 -3.70 -5.38
N LEU A 79 24.56 -4.56 -6.40
CA LEU A 79 23.27 -5.06 -6.89
C LEU A 79 22.59 -5.94 -5.84
N GLU A 80 23.31 -6.89 -5.27
CA GLU A 80 22.80 -7.78 -4.21
C GLU A 80 22.33 -6.97 -3.00
N GLY A 81 23.14 -6.01 -2.54
CA GLY A 81 22.76 -5.12 -1.44
C GLY A 81 21.49 -4.30 -1.75
N LYS A 82 21.38 -3.79 -2.98
CA LYS A 82 20.18 -3.06 -3.42
C LYS A 82 18.94 -3.96 -3.43
N MET A 83 19.08 -5.19 -3.94
CA MET A 83 17.98 -6.17 -3.98
C MET A 83 17.54 -6.56 -2.56
N LEU A 84 18.48 -6.72 -1.63
CA LEU A 84 18.19 -7.01 -0.24
C LEU A 84 17.37 -5.87 0.41
N ILE A 85 17.80 -4.62 0.24
CA ILE A 85 17.09 -3.45 0.79
C ILE A 85 15.69 -3.35 0.19
N ALA A 86 15.55 -3.54 -1.13
CA ALA A 86 14.25 -3.52 -1.81
C ALA A 86 13.32 -4.62 -1.26
N PHE A 87 13.85 -5.83 -1.03
CA PHE A 87 13.08 -6.93 -0.46
C PHE A 87 12.57 -6.62 0.96
N VAL A 88 13.43 -6.06 1.83
CA VAL A 88 13.03 -5.64 3.19
C VAL A 88 11.98 -4.53 3.12
N ALA A 89 12.15 -3.54 2.23
CA ALA A 89 11.18 -2.47 2.03
C ALA A 89 9.80 -3.01 1.58
N LEU A 90 9.77 -4.03 0.71
CA LEU A 90 8.53 -4.68 0.29
C LEU A 90 7.83 -5.40 1.45
N ILE A 91 8.58 -6.09 2.32
CA ILE A 91 8.00 -6.73 3.51
C ILE A 91 7.31 -5.69 4.39
N ILE A 92 7.99 -4.58 4.68
CA ILE A 92 7.45 -3.49 5.50
C ILE A 92 6.22 -2.89 4.82
N ARG A 93 6.29 -2.61 3.51
CA ARG A 93 5.17 -2.07 2.73
C ARG A 93 3.96 -2.99 2.76
N ASN A 94 4.16 -4.30 2.61
CA ASN A 94 3.09 -5.29 2.68
C ASN A 94 2.46 -5.34 4.07
N ARG A 95 3.29 -5.30 5.12
CA ARG A 95 2.80 -5.24 6.49
C ARG A 95 1.94 -4.01 6.72
N MET A 96 2.37 -2.85 6.21
CA MET A 96 1.58 -1.61 6.26
C MET A 96 0.28 -1.74 5.48
N TYR A 97 0.34 -2.28 4.25
CA TYR A 97 -0.84 -2.47 3.42
C TYR A 97 -1.90 -3.32 4.13
N THR A 98 -1.52 -4.48 4.66
CA THR A 98 -2.45 -5.36 5.40
C THR A 98 -3.06 -4.63 6.58
N LYS A 99 -2.25 -3.98 7.43
CA LYS A 99 -2.75 -3.27 8.62
C LYS A 99 -3.68 -2.11 8.29
N LEU A 100 -3.35 -1.32 7.28
CA LEU A 100 -4.21 -0.24 6.82
C LEU A 100 -5.50 -0.77 6.20
N LYS A 101 -5.43 -1.89 5.47
CA LYS A 101 -6.61 -2.50 4.85
C LYS A 101 -7.56 -3.08 5.88
N ASP A 102 -7.05 -3.83 6.86
CA ASP A 102 -7.83 -4.36 7.98
C ASP A 102 -8.54 -3.21 8.72
N ALA A 103 -7.82 -2.12 9.00
CA ALA A 103 -8.40 -0.95 9.66
C ALA A 103 -9.40 -0.18 8.79
N GLU A 104 -9.20 -0.15 7.47
CA GLU A 104 -10.15 0.47 6.52
C GLU A 104 -11.47 -0.30 6.47
N GLU A 105 -11.45 -1.62 6.61
CA GLU A 105 -12.65 -2.46 6.62
C GLU A 105 -13.52 -2.23 7.87
N GLU A 106 -12.93 -1.79 8.98
CA GLU A 106 -13.66 -1.40 10.19
C GLU A 106 -14.28 0.01 10.11
N LEU A 107 -13.89 0.82 9.12
CA LEU A 107 -14.42 2.18 8.95
C LEU A 107 -15.74 2.16 8.18
N LEU A 108 -16.66 3.04 8.60
CA LEU A 108 -17.94 3.27 7.90
C LEU A 108 -17.74 3.82 6.48
N GLU A 109 -16.70 4.63 6.29
CA GLU A 109 -16.34 5.22 5.01
C GLU A 109 -14.97 4.72 4.55
N LYS A 110 -14.71 4.78 3.25
CA LYS A 110 -13.40 4.44 2.64
C LYS A 110 -12.60 5.72 2.38
N PRO A 111 -11.88 6.25 3.37
CA PRO A 111 -11.09 7.46 3.20
C PRO A 111 -9.91 7.23 2.26
N ASN A 112 -9.57 8.28 1.49
CA ASN A 112 -8.46 8.25 0.52
C ASN A 112 -7.06 8.19 1.15
N TYR A 113 -6.93 8.26 2.48
CA TYR A 113 -5.66 8.24 3.20
C TYR A 113 -5.27 6.86 3.76
N MET A 114 -6.14 5.84 3.67
CA MET A 114 -5.90 4.48 4.19
C MET A 114 -5.17 3.55 3.21
N ASN A 115 -4.42 4.12 2.27
CA ASN A 115 -3.46 3.40 1.43
C ASN A 115 -2.03 3.79 1.82
N VAL A 116 -1.08 2.88 1.60
CA VAL A 116 0.32 3.06 2.04
C VAL A 116 0.93 4.40 1.63
N PRO A 117 0.90 4.83 0.34
CA PRO A 117 1.51 6.10 -0.05
C PRO A 117 0.86 7.34 0.59
N ALA A 118 -0.46 7.36 0.74
CA ALA A 118 -1.16 8.48 1.38
C ALA A 118 -0.94 8.49 2.90
N SER A 119 -0.95 7.32 3.54
CA SER A 119 -0.67 7.19 4.97
C SER A 119 0.74 7.68 5.31
N ILE A 120 1.76 7.30 4.55
CA ILE A 120 3.14 7.78 4.77
C ILE A 120 3.20 9.30 4.67
N ARG A 121 2.66 9.89 3.60
CA ARG A 121 2.62 11.35 3.40
C ARG A 121 1.88 12.10 4.52
N GLU A 122 0.85 11.49 5.10
CA GLU A 122 0.10 12.10 6.19
C GLU A 122 0.86 12.02 7.53
N LEU A 123 1.57 10.91 7.77
CA LEU A 123 2.41 10.71 8.96
C LEU A 123 3.72 11.50 8.90
N GLU A 124 4.26 11.78 7.72
CA GLU A 124 5.44 12.64 7.53
C GLU A 124 5.24 14.05 8.10
N LYS A 125 3.99 14.54 8.13
CA LYS A 125 3.63 15.84 8.73
C LYS A 125 3.79 15.88 10.27
N ILE A 126 4.06 14.75 10.92
CA ILE A 126 4.34 14.71 12.36
C ILE A 126 5.82 15.07 12.55
N GLU A 127 6.08 16.37 12.68
CA GLU A 127 7.43 16.91 12.76
C GLU A 127 7.75 17.48 14.15
N LEU A 128 9.05 17.49 14.50
CA LEU A 128 9.58 18.12 15.70
C LEU A 128 10.39 19.36 15.33
N ILE A 129 10.06 20.50 15.92
CA ILE A 129 10.79 21.76 15.75
C ILE A 129 11.58 22.10 17.01
N ARG A 130 12.79 22.65 16.82
CA ARG A 130 13.62 23.16 17.91
C ARG A 130 13.20 24.59 18.24
N GLN A 131 12.80 24.83 19.48
CA GLN A 131 12.44 26.16 19.95
C GLN A 131 13.67 26.93 20.49
N ALA A 132 13.50 28.22 20.77
CA ALA A 132 14.58 29.11 21.23
C ALA A 132 15.23 28.67 22.56
N ASP A 133 14.49 27.93 23.40
CA ASP A 133 15.01 27.31 24.63
C ASP A 133 15.91 26.09 24.36
N GLY A 134 16.03 25.68 23.09
CA GLY A 134 16.84 24.56 22.63
C GLY A 134 16.14 23.21 22.70
N VAL A 135 14.87 23.16 23.12
CA VAL A 135 14.07 21.95 23.30
C VAL A 135 13.31 21.63 22.02
N TYR A 136 13.23 20.35 21.65
CA TYR A 136 12.45 19.89 20.51
C TYR A 136 11.01 19.59 20.92
N ARG A 137 10.04 20.13 20.19
CA ARG A 137 8.60 19.91 20.44
C ARG A 137 7.89 19.59 19.14
N LEU A 138 6.77 18.87 19.25
CA LEU A 138 5.89 18.66 18.10
C LEU A 138 5.43 20.02 17.57
N ASP A 139 5.58 20.23 16.27
CA ASP A 139 5.15 21.47 15.61
C ASP A 139 3.63 21.65 15.74
N HIS A 140 2.90 20.57 15.44
CA HIS A 140 1.46 20.50 15.56
C HIS A 140 1.00 19.30 16.39
N ALA A 141 -0.20 19.42 16.97
CA ALA A 141 -0.84 18.29 17.61
C ALA A 141 -1.21 17.23 16.55
N VAL A 142 -1.10 15.95 16.94
CA VAL A 142 -1.49 14.83 16.06
C VAL A 142 -2.97 14.98 15.66
N THR A 143 -3.23 15.06 14.36
CA THR A 143 -4.56 15.28 13.78
C THR A 143 -5.46 14.05 13.89
N ALA A 144 -6.76 14.18 13.61
CA ALA A 144 -7.68 13.05 13.61
C ALA A 144 -7.32 12.00 12.54
N THR A 145 -6.95 12.45 11.33
CA THR A 145 -6.49 11.59 10.23
C THR A 145 -5.25 10.79 10.64
N GLN A 146 -4.25 11.47 11.22
CA GLN A 146 -3.03 10.83 11.72
C GLN A 146 -3.34 9.83 12.85
N LYS A 147 -4.24 10.16 13.79
CA LYS A 147 -4.65 9.22 14.84
C LYS A 147 -5.31 7.97 14.26
N THR A 148 -6.16 8.10 13.25
CA THR A 148 -6.80 6.95 12.59
C THR A 148 -5.76 6.05 11.93
N ILE A 149 -4.80 6.63 11.22
CA ILE A 149 -3.71 5.87 10.58
C ILE A 149 -2.84 5.19 11.66
N LEU A 150 -2.41 5.91 12.70
CA LEU A 150 -1.59 5.37 13.79
C LEU A 150 -2.29 4.24 14.55
N LYS A 151 -3.62 4.36 14.74
CA LYS A 151 -4.43 3.32 15.39
C LYS A 151 -4.35 1.98 14.65
N ALA A 152 -4.25 1.98 13.32
CA ALA A 152 -4.05 0.75 12.54
C ALA A 152 -2.76 -0.01 12.92
N PHE A 153 -1.78 0.70 13.47
CA PHE A 153 -0.51 0.16 13.96
C PHE A 153 -0.48 -0.05 15.48
N GLY A 154 -1.60 0.14 16.18
CA GLY A 154 -1.67 0.08 17.64
C GLY A 154 -0.95 1.24 18.34
N ILE A 155 -0.76 2.36 17.64
CA ILE A 155 -0.09 3.56 18.17
C ILE A 155 -1.15 4.60 18.50
N ASP A 156 -1.08 5.15 19.70
CA ASP A 156 -1.92 6.28 20.12
C ASP A 156 -1.13 7.61 20.17
N ALA A 157 -1.86 8.72 20.33
CA ALA A 157 -1.24 10.04 20.40
C ALA A 157 -0.37 10.24 21.66
N ASN A 158 -0.62 9.48 22.74
CA ASN A 158 0.18 9.57 23.96
C ASN A 158 1.55 8.93 23.77
N TYR A 159 1.60 7.81 23.05
CA TYR A 159 2.83 7.16 22.64
C TYR A 159 3.68 8.10 21.77
N VAL A 160 3.06 8.78 20.78
CA VAL A 160 3.76 9.77 19.95
C VAL A 160 4.34 10.90 20.81
N LYS A 161 3.55 11.47 21.73
CA LYS A 161 4.02 12.51 22.66
C LYS A 161 5.16 12.02 23.55
N LYS A 162 5.08 10.78 24.05
CA LYS A 162 6.14 10.17 24.87
C LYS A 162 7.43 10.04 24.06
N LYS A 163 7.35 9.49 22.85
CA LYS A 163 8.51 9.33 21.95
C LYS A 163 9.12 10.67 21.53
N ALA A 164 8.29 11.68 21.27
CA ALA A 164 8.76 13.04 21.01
C ALA A 164 9.60 13.61 22.16
N ARG A 165 9.17 13.40 23.42
CA ARG A 165 9.96 13.82 24.59
C ARG A 165 11.27 13.03 24.71
N GLU A 166 11.22 11.71 24.58
CA GLU A 166 12.43 10.87 24.61
C GLU A 166 13.47 11.32 23.57
N ILE A 167 13.02 11.63 22.35
CA ILE A 167 13.89 12.16 21.27
C ILE A 167 14.43 13.54 21.66
N SER A 168 13.57 14.45 22.14
CA SER A 168 14.01 15.77 22.60
C SER A 168 15.06 15.67 23.70
N ASP A 169 14.89 14.76 24.66
CA ASP A 169 15.83 14.57 25.76
C ASP A 169 17.17 14.03 25.25
N GLN A 170 17.14 13.10 24.28
CA GLN A 170 18.36 12.56 23.68
C GLN A 170 19.15 13.58 22.86
N LEU A 171 18.46 14.56 22.26
CA LEU A 171 19.02 15.62 21.45
C LEU A 171 19.37 16.88 22.26
N ASN A 172 18.91 16.98 23.50
CA ASN A 172 19.17 18.14 24.34
C ASN A 172 20.62 18.10 24.88
N PRO A 173 21.49 19.04 24.47
CA PRO A 173 22.89 19.05 24.91
C PRO A 173 23.06 19.31 26.40
N LYS A 174 22.03 19.82 27.10
CA LYS A 174 22.06 20.11 28.54
C LYS A 174 21.77 18.89 29.42
N ILE A 175 21.30 17.78 28.84
CA ILE A 175 21.03 16.56 29.60
C ILE A 175 22.32 15.72 29.64
N LEU A 176 22.95 15.69 30.81
CA LEU A 176 24.10 14.84 31.10
C LEU A 176 23.70 13.37 30.93
N LYS A 177 24.14 12.74 29.84
CA LYS A 177 24.05 11.27 29.68
C LYS A 177 25.06 10.66 30.64
N VAL A 178 24.60 10.24 31.83
CA VAL A 178 25.38 9.35 32.69
C VAL A 178 25.52 8.04 31.93
N ARG A 179 26.71 7.79 31.35
CA ARG A 179 27.06 6.46 30.86
C ARG A 179 27.33 5.61 32.10
N ILE A 180 26.44 4.65 32.36
CA ILE A 180 26.72 3.53 33.27
C ILE A 180 27.60 2.55 32.52
#